data_AF-A0A7S1DZ28-F1
#
_entry.id   AF-A0A7S1DZ28-F1
#
_cell.length_a   1.000
_cell.length_b   1.000
_cell.length_c   1.000
_cell.angle_alpha   90.00
_cell.angle_beta   90.00
_cell.angle_gamma   90.00
#
_symmetry.space_group_name_H-M   'P 1'
#
loop_
_entity.id
_entity.type
_entity.pdbx_description
1 polymer ?
#
loop_
_entity_poly.entity_id
_entity_poly.type
_entity_poly.pdbx_seq_one_letter_code
_entity_poly.pdbx_strand_id
1 'polypeptide(L)'
;EKMKQSGMTRDAAEREYNDYLEQPPEYYAISQKERYYRKMGYKNSREGRIAEAEKEGRGDEVRAEIERVEKEGQFKAFGVLGLFVVVFLGLREVYLSDPENFITGIL
;
A
#
# COMPACT_ATOMS: atom_id res chain seq x y z
N GLU A 1 -15.47 2.73 23.11
CA GLU A 1 -16.66 1.97 22.69
C GLU A 1 -16.40 1.40 21.30
N LYS A 2 -16.19 0.08 21.18
CA LYS A 2 -15.89 -0.60 19.90
C LYS A 2 -17.00 -1.59 19.59
N MET A 3 -17.46 -1.55 18.35
CA MET A 3 -18.43 -2.46 17.71
C MET A 3 -19.86 -2.38 18.25
N LYS A 4 -20.65 -1.47 17.67
CA LYS A 4 -22.10 -1.67 17.60
C LYS A 4 -22.33 -2.98 16.84
N GLN A 5 -22.99 -3.92 17.52
CA GLN A 5 -23.43 -5.21 17.01
C GLN A 5 -24.13 -5.03 15.66
N SER A 6 -23.48 -5.41 14.55
CA SER A 6 -24.23 -5.77 13.35
C SER A 6 -24.90 -7.11 13.66
N GLY A 7 -26.23 -7.18 13.48
CA GLY A 7 -27.04 -8.38 13.74
C GLY A 7 -26.80 -9.50 12.71
N MET A 8 -25.54 -9.80 12.42
CA MET A 8 -25.15 -10.80 11.43
C MET A 8 -25.00 -12.16 12.12
N THR A 9 -25.72 -13.16 11.63
CA THR A 9 -25.63 -14.53 12.15
C THR A 9 -24.29 -15.15 11.72
N ARG A 10 -23.83 -16.15 12.48
CA ARG A 10 -22.57 -16.85 12.20
C ARG A 10 -22.53 -17.42 10.77
N ASP A 11 -23.64 -17.98 10.30
CA ASP A 11 -23.76 -18.51 8.93
C ASP A 11 -23.66 -17.43 7.86
N ALA A 12 -24.13 -16.22 8.15
CA ALA A 12 -23.98 -15.09 7.23
C ALA A 12 -22.52 -14.63 7.15
N ALA A 13 -21.82 -14.61 8.29
CA ALA A 13 -20.39 -14.28 8.34
C ALA A 13 -19.51 -15.33 7.64
N GLU A 14 -19.80 -16.63 7.79
CA GLU A 14 -19.09 -17.70 7.07
C GLU A 14 -19.35 -17.65 5.56
N ARG A 15 -20.56 -17.30 5.14
CA ARG A 15 -20.89 -17.16 3.72
C ARG A 15 -20.20 -15.95 3.10
N GLU A 16 -20.19 -14.80 3.79
CA GLU A 16 -19.46 -13.61 3.35
C GLU A 16 -17.95 -13.85 3.30
N TYR A 17 -17.41 -14.64 4.23
CA TYR A 17 -16.01 -15.05 4.23
C TYR A 17 -15.67 -16.00 3.08
N ASN A 18 -16.54 -16.95 2.75
CA ASN A 18 -16.34 -17.84 1.61
C ASN A 18 -16.50 -17.11 0.28
N ASP A 19 -17.51 -16.23 0.14
CA ASP A 19 -17.66 -15.35 -1.03
C ASP A 19 -16.41 -14.47 -1.22
N TYR A 20 -15.84 -13.97 -0.12
CA TYR A 20 -14.57 -13.24 -0.12
C TYR A 20 -13.38 -14.08 -0.62
N LEU A 21 -13.34 -15.38 -0.32
CA LEU A 21 -12.26 -16.27 -0.78
C LEU A 21 -12.43 -16.70 -2.24
N GLU A 22 -13.67 -16.92 -2.70
CA GLU A 22 -13.99 -17.38 -4.05
C GLU A 22 -14.00 -16.25 -5.07
N GLN A 23 -14.46 -15.06 -4.67
CA GLN A 23 -14.45 -13.84 -5.47
C GLN A 23 -13.80 -12.72 -4.64
N PRO A 24 -12.46 -12.75 -4.49
CA PRO A 24 -11.75 -11.72 -3.77
C PRO A 24 -12.14 -10.37 -4.36
N PRO A 25 -12.69 -9.46 -3.55
CA PRO A 25 -13.26 -8.27 -4.11
C PRO A 25 -12.22 -7.47 -4.90
N GLU A 26 -12.65 -6.83 -6.00
CA GLU A 26 -11.78 -6.04 -6.89
C GLU A 26 -11.00 -4.92 -6.15
N TYR A 27 -11.24 -4.71 -4.85
CA TYR A 27 -10.54 -3.72 -4.03
C TYR A 27 -9.31 -4.23 -3.25
N TYR A 28 -8.94 -5.51 -3.29
CA TYR A 28 -7.81 -6.01 -2.47
C TYR A 28 -6.42 -5.68 -3.02
N ALA A 29 -6.25 -5.69 -4.34
CA ALA A 29 -5.01 -5.27 -5.00
C ALA A 29 -5.14 -3.85 -5.55
N ILE A 30 -4.10 -3.02 -5.39
CA ILE A 30 -4.06 -1.65 -5.93
C ILE A 30 -4.42 -1.63 -7.42
N SER A 31 -3.92 -2.60 -8.18
CA SER A 31 -4.19 -2.76 -9.62
C SER A 31 -5.66 -3.06 -9.95
N GLN A 32 -6.40 -3.69 -9.04
CA GLN A 32 -7.82 -3.98 -9.21
C GLN A 32 -8.68 -2.79 -8.75
N LYS A 33 -8.31 -2.11 -7.65
CA LYS A 33 -8.93 -0.83 -7.24
C LYS A 33 -8.85 0.21 -8.34
N GLU A 34 -7.66 0.35 -8.93
CA GLU A 34 -7.41 1.23 -10.07
C GLU A 34 -8.32 0.90 -11.25
N ARG A 35 -8.54 -0.39 -11.51
CA ARG A 35 -9.39 -0.86 -12.61
C ARG A 35 -10.87 -0.59 -12.34
N TYR A 36 -11.35 -0.83 -11.13
CA TYR A 36 -12.72 -0.56 -10.71
C TYR A 36 -13.08 0.92 -10.88
N TYR A 37 -12.27 1.82 -10.32
CA TYR A 37 -12.53 3.26 -10.43
C TYR A 37 -12.39 3.80 -11.86
N ARG A 38 -11.48 3.24 -12.67
CA ARG A 38 -11.42 3.56 -14.11
C ARG A 38 -12.67 3.12 -14.87
N LYS A 39 -13.24 1.95 -14.57
CA LYS A 39 -14.52 1.50 -15.17
C LYS A 39 -15.66 2.46 -14.81
N MET A 40 -15.62 3.09 -13.63
CA MET A 40 -16.58 4.10 -13.21
C MET A 40 -16.33 5.51 -13.78
N GLY A 41 -15.31 5.68 -14.64
CA GLY A 41 -15.02 6.95 -15.31
C GLY A 41 -14.06 7.87 -14.55
N TYR A 42 -13.52 7.44 -13.42
CA TYR A 42 -12.49 8.21 -12.70
C TYR A 42 -11.11 7.96 -13.30
N LYS A 43 -10.22 8.96 -13.23
CA LYS A 43 -8.89 8.88 -13.85
C LYS A 43 -7.98 7.85 -13.16
N ASN A 44 -8.16 7.69 -11.85
CA ASN A 44 -7.40 6.76 -11.02
C ASN A 44 -8.20 6.38 -9.75
N SER A 45 -7.69 5.41 -9.01
CA SER A 45 -8.33 4.94 -7.76
C SER A 45 -8.40 6.01 -6.66
N ARG A 46 -7.46 6.96 -6.65
CA ARG A 46 -7.45 8.07 -5.68
C ARG A 46 -8.66 8.99 -5.87
N GLU A 47 -8.89 9.41 -7.10
CA GLU A 47 -9.96 10.33 -7.46
C GLU A 47 -11.34 9.71 -7.23
N GLY A 48 -11.49 8.42 -7.57
CA GLY A 48 -12.72 7.68 -7.30
C GLY A 48 -13.03 7.53 -5.81
N ARG A 49 -12.02 7.25 -4.97
CA ARG A 49 -12.19 7.21 -3.52
C ARG A 49 -12.60 8.55 -2.93
N ILE A 50 -12.03 9.65 -3.41
CA ILE A 50 -12.38 11.01 -2.95
C ILE A 50 -13.82 11.32 -3.35
N ALA A 51 -14.21 11.04 -4.59
CA ALA A 51 -15.56 11.31 -5.09
C ALA A 51 -16.65 10.50 -4.36
N GLU A 52 -16.35 9.26 -3.95
CA GLU A 52 -17.25 8.48 -3.08
C GLU A 52 -17.35 9.08 -1.69
N ALA A 53 -16.21 9.44 -1.09
CA ALA A 53 -16.19 10.06 0.23
C ALA A 53 -16.87 11.44 0.25
N GLU A 54 -16.83 12.20 -0.84
CA GLU A 54 -17.54 13.47 -0.98
C GLU A 54 -19.06 13.30 -0.94
N LYS A 55 -19.60 12.21 -1.50
CA LYS A 55 -21.04 11.89 -1.40
C LYS A 55 -21.48 11.66 0.04
N GLU A 56 -20.56 11.22 0.89
CA GLU A 56 -20.79 10.98 2.33
C GLU A 56 -20.39 12.19 3.21
N GLY A 57 -19.96 13.31 2.61
CA GLY A 57 -19.48 14.48 3.36
C GLY A 57 -18.11 14.30 4.03
N ARG A 58 -17.34 13.29 3.64
CA ARG A 58 -16.03 12.91 4.19
C ARG A 58 -14.86 13.14 3.22
N GLY A 59 -15.08 13.91 2.15
CA GLY A 59 -14.09 14.14 1.10
C GLY A 59 -12.76 14.70 1.61
N ASP A 60 -12.81 15.68 2.52
CA ASP A 60 -11.62 16.33 3.08
C ASP A 60 -10.81 15.40 3.99
N GLU A 61 -11.49 14.57 4.78
CA GLU A 61 -10.87 13.56 5.64
C GLU A 61 -10.08 12.55 4.79
N VAL A 62 -10.69 12.05 3.72
CA VAL A 62 -10.07 11.07 2.83
C VAL A 62 -8.93 11.67 2.02
N ARG A 63 -9.03 12.93 1.57
CA ARG A 63 -7.91 13.65 0.94
C ARG A 63 -6.71 13.74 1.88
N ALA A 64 -6.93 14.17 3.12
CA ALA A 64 -5.86 14.30 4.11
C ALA A 64 -5.22 12.94 4.46
N GLU A 65 -6.03 11.88 4.54
CA GLU A 65 -5.54 10.53 4.77
C GLU A 65 -4.65 10.05 3.62
N ILE A 66 -5.08 10.25 2.36
CA ILE A 66 -4.31 9.86 1.18
C ILE A 66 -2.97 10.60 1.15
N GLU A 67 -2.97 11.90 1.39
CA GLU A 67 -1.72 12.69 1.41
C GLU A 67 -0.76 12.22 2.51
N ARG A 68 -1.28 11.88 3.68
CA ARG A 68 -0.46 11.34 4.78
C ARG A 68 0.18 10.02 4.37
N VAL A 69 -0.59 9.10 3.80
CA VAL A 69 -0.09 7.79 3.34
C VAL A 69 0.93 7.95 2.21
N GLU A 70 0.70 8.85 1.25
CA GLU A 70 1.66 9.15 0.18
C GLU A 70 2.97 9.68 0.75
N LYS A 71 2.92 10.64 1.68
CA LYS A 71 4.12 11.22 2.32
C LYS A 71 4.89 10.19 3.15
N GLU A 72 4.19 9.39 3.94
CA GLU A 72 4.83 8.30 4.72
C GLU A 72 5.47 7.25 3.80
N GLY A 73 4.81 6.90 2.70
CA GLY A 73 5.34 5.97 1.71
C GLY A 73 6.60 6.51 1.02
N GLN A 74 6.58 7.78 0.62
CA GLN A 74 7.75 8.46 0.05
C GLN A 74 8.91 8.49 1.03
N PHE A 75 8.68 8.84 2.29
CA PHE A 75 9.74 8.91 3.30
C PHE A 75 10.40 7.54 3.53
N LYS A 76 9.60 6.47 3.60
CA LYS A 76 10.11 5.10 3.70
C LYS A 76 10.88 4.68 2.45
N ALA A 77 10.37 5.00 1.25
CA ALA A 77 11.04 4.71 -0.01
C ALA A 77 12.39 5.43 -0.12
N PHE A 78 12.45 6.71 0.22
CA PHE A 78 13.70 7.48 0.28
C PHE A 78 14.66 6.96 1.33
N GLY A 79 14.16 6.52 2.50
CA GLY A 79 14.99 5.89 3.52
C GLY A 79 15.66 4.61 3.01
N VAL A 80 14.90 3.72 2.37
CA VAL A 80 15.44 2.48 1.79
C VAL A 80 16.41 2.77 0.65
N LEU A 81 16.07 3.70 -0.25
CA LEU A 81 16.98 4.09 -1.34
C LEU A 81 18.26 4.73 -0.82
N GLY A 82 18.18 5.59 0.18
CA GLY A 82 19.34 6.21 0.83
C GLY A 82 20.25 5.17 1.47
N LEU A 83 19.66 4.24 2.24
CA LEU A 83 20.42 3.12 2.82
C LEU A 83 21.09 2.27 1.75
N PHE A 84 20.35 1.94 0.68
CA PHE A 84 20.89 1.17 -0.44
C PHE A 84 22.08 1.88 -1.09
N VAL A 85 21.97 3.18 -1.35
CA VAL A 85 23.06 3.97 -1.95
C VAL A 85 24.28 4.01 -1.03
N VAL A 86 24.09 4.23 0.27
CA VAL A 86 25.21 4.27 1.24
C VAL A 86 25.90 2.90 1.31
N VAL A 87 25.13 1.82 1.41
CA VAL A 87 25.67 0.45 1.44
C VAL A 87 26.39 0.14 0.12
N PHE A 88 25.79 0.46 -1.02
CA PHE A 88 26.37 0.21 -2.33
C PHE A 88 27.69 0.98 -2.52
N LEU A 89 27.74 2.26 -2.14
CA LEU A 89 28.96 3.06 -2.26
C LEU A 89 30.05 2.57 -1.31
N GLY A 90 29.70 2.21 -0.07
CA GLY A 90 30.65 1.63 0.89
C GLY A 90 31.21 0.29 0.39
N LEU A 91 30.35 -0.61 -0.08
CA LEU A 91 30.78 -1.88 -0.67
C LEU A 91 31.64 -1.67 -1.92
N ARG A 92 31.29 -0.71 -2.77
CA ARG A 92 32.09 -0.36 -3.95
C ARG A 92 33.49 0.13 -3.56
N GLU A 93 33.60 0.94 -2.52
CA GLU A 93 34.90 1.45 -2.05
C GLU A 93 35.78 0.33 -1.46
N VAL A 94 35.18 -0.57 -0.68
CA VAL A 94 35.88 -1.77 -0.18
C VAL A 94 36.34 -2.66 -1.33
N TYR A 95 35.47 -2.93 -2.31
CA TYR A 95 35.80 -3.72 -3.50
C TYR A 95 36.94 -3.10 -4.32
N LEU A 96 36.94 -1.78 -4.50
CA LEU A 96 38.01 -1.09 -5.22
C LEU A 96 39.34 -1.08 -4.45
N SER A 97 39.29 -1.15 -3.12
CA SER A 97 40.47 -1.11 -2.26
C SER A 97 41.12 -2.48 -2.08
N ASP A 98 40.32 -3.54 -1.93
CA ASP A 98 40.79 -4.93 -1.80
C ASP A 98 39.81 -5.90 -2.48
N PRO A 99 39.91 -6.05 -3.82
CA PRO A 99 38.98 -6.89 -4.59
C PRO A 99 39.16 -8.39 -4.31
N GLU A 100 40.33 -8.83 -3.86
CA GLU A 100 40.64 -10.26 -3.64
C GLU A 100 40.04 -10.77 -2.33
N ASN A 101 39.94 -9.93 -1.29
CA ASN A 101 39.32 -10.30 -0.01
C ASN A 101 37.88 -9.82 0.17
N PHE A 102 37.28 -9.20 -0.85
CA PHE A 102 35.95 -8.58 -0.77
C PHE A 102 34.84 -9.53 -0.28
N ILE A 103 34.80 -10.77 -0.78
CA ILE A 103 33.77 -11.75 -0.40
C ILE A 103 34.04 -12.35 0.99
N THR A 104 35.32 -12.53 1.35
CA THR A 104 35.74 -13.16 2.61
C THR A 104 35.58 -12.24 3.82
N GLY A 105 35.57 -10.91 3.62
CA GLY A 105 35.38 -9.93 4.69
C GLY A 105 33.92 -9.53 4.97
N ILE A 106 32.96 -9.98 4.16
CA ILE A 106 31.52 -9.64 4.29
C ILE A 106 30.71 -10.77 4.95
N LEU A 107 31.22 -12.01 4.95
CA LEU A 107 30.64 -13.19 5.61
C LEU A 107 31.17 -13.36 7.04
#